data_AF-A0A2P5N0L8-F1
#
_entry.id   AF-A0A2P5N0L8-F1
#
_cell.length_a   1.000
_cell.length_b   1.000
_cell.length_c   1.000
_cell.angle_alpha   90.00
_cell.angle_beta   90.00
_cell.angle_gamma   90.00
#
_symmetry.space_group_name_H-M   'P 1'
#
loop_
_entity.id
_entity.type
_entity.pdbx_description
1 polymer ?
#
loop_
_entity_poly.entity_id
_entity_poly.type
_entity_poly.pdbx_seq_one_letter_code
_entity_poly.pdbx_strand_id
1 'polypeptide(L)' 'MTEVAKQAGVTRASLYKSLAEGGNPRFETIVKIVEALGCKLVVS' A
#
# COMPACT_ATOMS: atom_id res chain seq x y z
N MET A 1 -6.41 7.03 5.84
CA MET A 1 -5.40 5.95 5.93
C MET A 1 -5.87 4.69 6.66
N THR A 2 -6.72 4.79 7.70
CA THR A 2 -7.33 3.59 8.34
C THR A 2 -8.12 2.73 7.35
N GLU A 3 -8.99 3.35 6.54
CA GLU A 3 -9.81 2.62 5.57
C GLU A 3 -8.96 1.98 4.45
N VAL A 4 -7.95 2.68 3.96
CA VAL A 4 -6.99 2.14 2.97
C VAL A 4 -6.28 0.92 3.53
N ALA A 5 -5.80 0.96 4.78
CA ALA A 5 -5.16 -0.20 5.41
C ALA A 5 -6.11 -1.40 5.50
N LYS A 6 -7.37 -1.15 5.89
CA LYS A 6 -8.43 -2.17 5.96
C LYS A 6 -8.71 -2.79 4.58
N GLN A 7 -8.92 -1.96 3.56
CA GLN A 7 -9.20 -2.40 2.19
C GLN A 7 -8.01 -3.14 1.56
N ALA A 8 -6.78 -2.66 1.80
CA ALA A 8 -5.56 -3.31 1.34
C ALA A 8 -5.19 -4.57 2.15
N GLY A 9 -5.95 -4.90 3.21
CA GLY A 9 -5.71 -6.10 4.03
C GLY A 9 -4.42 -6.02 4.87
N VAL A 10 -4.00 -4.83 5.28
CA VAL A 10 -2.79 -4.60 6.08
C VAL A 10 -3.09 -3.82 7.35
N THR A 11 -2.21 -3.93 8.35
CA THR A 11 -2.30 -3.05 9.52
C THR A 11 -1.89 -1.62 9.15
N ARG A 12 -2.39 -0.63 9.89
CA ARG A 12 -1.97 0.78 9.73
C ARG A 12 -0.44 0.93 9.84
N ALA A 13 0.18 0.26 10.82
CA ALA A 13 1.63 0.29 11.00
C ALA A 13 2.39 -0.30 9.81
N SER A 14 1.90 -1.42 9.24
CA SER A 14 2.47 -2.02 8.03
C SER A 14 2.33 -1.08 6.83
N LEU A 15 1.17 -0.43 6.66
CA LEU A 15 0.95 0.55 5.59
C LEU A 15 1.94 1.72 5.72
N TYR A 16 2.08 2.29 6.92
CA TYR A 16 3.05 3.38 7.13
C TYR A 16 4.49 2.93 6.87
N LYS A 17 4.90 1.74 7.33
CA LYS A 17 6.23 1.20 7.05
C LYS A 17 6.46 0.93 5.56
N SER A 18 5.43 0.50 4.84
CA SER A 18 5.50 0.18 3.41
C SER A 18 5.67 1.43 2.55
N LEU A 19 5.05 2.55 2.96
CA LEU A 19 5.09 3.83 2.24
C LEU A 19 6.15 4.80 2.78
N ALA A 20 6.85 4.44 3.85
CA ALA A 20 7.94 5.24 4.39
C ALA A 20 9.16 5.20 3.46
N GLU A 21 10.00 6.23 3.56
CA GLU A 21 11.32 6.24 2.93
C GLU A 21 12.15 5.03 3.40
N GLY A 22 12.81 4.35 2.46
CA GLY A 22 13.55 3.10 2.74
C GLY A 22 12.66 1.90 3.11
N GLY A 23 11.33 2.02 2.99
CA GLY A 23 10.42 0.89 3.13
C GLY A 23 10.72 -0.20 2.09
N ASN A 24 10.63 -1.47 2.50
CA ASN A 24 10.81 -2.61 1.61
C ASN A 24 9.52 -3.46 1.54
N PRO A 25 8.43 -2.93 0.96
CA PRO A 25 7.19 -3.67 0.81
C PRO A 25 7.32 -4.73 -0.29
N ARG A 26 6.58 -5.84 -0.13
CA ARG A 26 6.37 -6.76 -1.25
C ARG A 26 5.58 -6.05 -2.36
N PHE A 27 5.84 -6.42 -3.61
CA PHE A 27 5.09 -5.86 -4.75
C PHE A 27 3.57 -6.04 -4.60
N GLU A 28 3.12 -7.22 -4.15
CA GLU A 28 1.71 -7.49 -3.85
C GLU A 28 1.10 -6.48 -2.86
N THR A 29 1.86 -6.06 -1.85
CA THR A 29 1.42 -5.05 -0.87
C THR A 29 1.22 -3.70 -1.54
N ILE A 30 2.13 -3.29 -2.43
CA ILE A 30 1.99 -2.05 -3.19
C ILE A 30 0.75 -2.10 -4.09
N VAL A 31 0.55 -3.20 -4.81
CA VAL A 31 -0.64 -3.36 -5.68
C VAL A 31 -1.93 -3.20 -4.88
N LYS A 32 -2.08 -3.91 -3.76
CA LYS A 32 -3.27 -3.80 -2.89
C LYS A 32 -3.49 -2.39 -2.34
N ILE A 33 -2.42 -1.69 -1.95
CA ILE A 33 -2.51 -0.31 -1.46
C ILE A 33 -2.96 0.63 -2.59
N VAL A 34 -2.40 0.49 -3.79
CA VAL A 34 -2.73 1.29 -4.97
C VAL A 34 -4.18 1.07 -5.41
N GLU A 35 -4.65 -0.17 -5.41
CA GLU A 35 -6.05 -0.52 -5.67
C GLU A 35 -7.00 0.08 -4.62
N ALA A 36 -6.67 -0.04 -3.33
CA ALA A 36 -7.44 0.55 -2.24
C ALA A 36 -7.49 2.09 -2.27
N LEU A 37 -6.52 2.73 -2.95
CA LEU A 37 -6.53 4.17 -3.20
C LEU A 37 -7.32 4.56 -4.46
N GLY A 38 -7.82 3.58 -5.23
CA GLY A 38 -8.47 3.82 -6.52
C GLY A 38 -7.50 4.23 -7.63
N CYS A 39 -6.21 3.92 -7.47
CA CYS A 39 -5.16 4.25 -8.42
C CYS A 39 -4.79 3.04 -9.30
N LYS A 40 -4.03 3.28 -10.38
CA LYS A 40 -3.48 2.24 -11.24
C LYS A 40 -1.97 2.41 -11.36
N LEU A 41 -1.22 1.35 -11.08
CA LEU A 41 0.22 1.33 -11.31
C LEU A 41 0.50 1.27 -12.82
N VAL A 42 1.39 2.12 -13.32
CA VAL A 42 1.84 2.15 -14.72
C VAL A 42 3.37 2.20 -14.76
N VAL A 43 3.95 1.57 -15.77
CA VAL A 43 5.38 1.63 -16.07
C VAL A 43 5.52 2.24 -17.45
N SER A 44 6.46 3.16 -17.60
CA SER A 44 6.74 3.92 -18.83
C SER A 44 8.22 3.82 -19.16
#